data_AF-A0A9J6CN50-F1
#
_entry.id   AF-A0A9J6CN50-F1
#
_cell.length_a   1.000
_cell.length_b   1.000
_cell.length_c   1.000
_cell.angle_alpha   90.00
_cell.angle_beta   90.00
_cell.angle_gamma   90.00
#
_symmetry.space_group_name_H-M   'P 1'
#
loop_
_entity.id
_entity.type
_entity.pdbx_description
1 polymer ?
#
loop_
_entity_poly.entity_id
_entity_poly.type
_entity_poly.pdbx_seq_one_letter_code
_entity_poly.pdbx_strand_id
1 'polypeptide(L)'
;MIFKVLYLIFISWIVCSNAGGPSIEGSLSSSIIPCPEIRSYKQEIDQYTKTLKNLVEQAISEFNKIIKSAGQTIGSNSFKNSANKNYYHYIQLIKEAKAKTIEHISNNMPANYPEDCYQFKLNEILALYDKAVNDVTVKRDQLLNM
;
A
#
# COMPACT_ATOMS: atom_id res chain seq x y z
N MET A 1 28.89 13.44 23.12
CA MET A 1 28.05 12.36 22.56
C MET A 1 27.75 12.60 21.06
N ILE A 2 28.77 12.77 20.22
CA ILE A 2 28.61 13.02 18.77
C ILE A 2 29.35 11.98 17.90
N PHE A 3 30.26 11.19 18.49
CA PHE A 3 31.10 10.23 17.76
C PHE A 3 30.48 8.84 17.50
N LYS A 4 29.28 8.52 18.02
CA LYS A 4 28.60 7.22 17.77
C LYS A 4 27.69 7.23 16.53
N VAL A 5 27.36 8.39 15.98
CA VAL A 5 26.43 8.52 14.83
C VAL A 5 27.14 8.35 13.48
N LEU A 6 28.46 8.57 13.41
CA LEU A 6 29.22 8.46 12.15
C LEU A 6 29.65 7.03 11.79
N TYR A 7 29.64 6.09 12.73
CA TYR A 7 30.06 4.70 12.48
C TYR A 7 28.98 3.84 11.78
N LEU A 8 27.71 4.22 11.89
CA LEU A 8 26.60 3.48 11.25
C LEU A 8 26.39 3.85 9.78
N ILE A 9 27.02 4.93 9.29
CA ILE A 9 26.90 5.37 7.89
C ILE A 9 27.92 4.65 6.98
N PHE A 10 28.97 4.03 7.56
CA PHE A 10 30.03 3.36 6.79
C PHE A 10 29.74 1.91 6.39
N ILE A 11 28.75 1.25 7.01
CA ILE A 11 28.40 -0.16 6.70
C ILE A 11 27.44 -0.23 5.49
N SER A 12 26.82 0.89 5.11
CA SER A 12 25.93 1.00 3.95
C SER A 12 26.65 1.08 2.60
N TRP A 13 27.97 0.83 2.53
CA TRP A 13 28.75 0.88 1.27
C TRP A 13 29.49 -0.42 0.90
N ILE A 14 29.46 -1.48 1.71
CA ILE A 14 30.27 -2.70 1.44
C ILE A 14 29.45 -3.91 0.94
N VAL A 15 28.12 -3.90 0.97
CA VAL A 15 27.31 -5.07 0.53
C VAL A 15 26.68 -4.90 -0.85
N CYS A 16 26.99 -3.79 -1.55
CA CYS A 16 26.72 -3.66 -2.98
C CYS A 16 28.02 -3.34 -3.72
N SER A 17 28.83 -4.36 -4.00
CA SER A 17 29.72 -4.46 -5.18
C SER A 17 30.63 -5.68 -5.07
N ASN A 18 30.26 -6.75 -5.78
CA ASN A 18 31.08 -7.86 -6.35
C ASN A 18 30.35 -9.19 -6.14
N ALA A 19 29.44 -9.57 -7.02
CA ALA A 19 29.71 -10.24 -8.30
C ALA A 19 30.13 -11.72 -8.14
N GLY A 20 29.29 -12.62 -8.67
CA GLY A 20 29.65 -14.01 -8.96
C GLY A 20 28.70 -15.03 -8.35
N GLY A 21 27.74 -15.53 -9.13
CA GLY A 21 26.92 -16.70 -8.77
C GLY A 21 27.77 -17.94 -8.47
N PRO A 22 27.17 -18.95 -7.82
CA PRO A 22 26.37 -19.89 -8.59
C PRO A 22 24.90 -19.86 -8.16
N SER A 23 24.05 -20.39 -9.04
CA SER A 23 22.64 -20.68 -8.80
C SER A 23 22.48 -21.50 -7.52
N ILE A 24 22.21 -20.82 -6.41
CA ILE A 24 21.65 -21.45 -5.23
C ILE A 24 20.16 -21.52 -5.55
N GLU A 25 19.71 -22.68 -6.04
CA GLU A 25 18.36 -23.19 -5.81
C GLU A 25 18.18 -23.35 -4.29
N GLY A 26 18.19 -22.24 -3.60
CA GLY A 26 17.90 -22.10 -2.19
C GLY A 26 16.47 -21.66 -2.16
N SER A 27 15.58 -22.65 -2.28
CA SER A 27 14.32 -22.70 -1.57
C SER A 27 14.06 -21.40 -0.81
N LEU A 28 13.22 -20.55 -1.37
CA LEU A 28 12.47 -19.56 -0.61
C LEU A 28 11.73 -20.39 0.44
N SER A 29 12.41 -20.64 1.55
CA SER A 29 11.84 -21.08 2.80
C SER A 29 10.92 -19.92 3.18
N SER A 30 9.71 -19.97 2.64
CA SER A 30 8.54 -19.44 3.28
C SER A 30 8.55 -20.05 4.67
N SER A 31 9.23 -19.36 5.58
CA SER A 31 9.03 -19.52 7.00
C SER A 31 7.60 -19.04 7.21
N ILE A 32 6.65 -19.94 6.90
CA ILE A 32 5.24 -19.78 7.19
C ILE A 32 5.24 -19.71 8.71
N ILE A 33 5.26 -18.49 9.25
CA ILE A 33 5.03 -18.29 10.68
C ILE A 33 3.61 -18.83 10.89
N PRO A 34 3.43 -19.96 11.61
CA PRO A 34 2.11 -20.55 11.77
C PRO A 34 1.35 -19.70 12.78
N CYS A 35 0.81 -18.59 12.31
CA CYS A 35 0.01 -17.71 13.12
C CYS A 35 -1.34 -18.37 13.34
N PRO A 36 -1.77 -18.58 14.60
CA PRO A 36 -3.10 -19.11 14.87
C PRO A 36 -4.12 -18.19 14.19
N GLU A 37 -4.89 -18.74 13.24
CA GLU A 37 -6.00 -18.01 12.62
C GLU A 37 -7.04 -17.73 13.69
N ILE A 38 -7.06 -16.51 14.19
CA ILE A 38 -8.20 -16.04 14.96
C ILE A 38 -9.30 -15.73 13.95
N ARG A 39 -10.36 -16.55 13.93
CA ARG A 39 -11.45 -16.48 12.95
C ARG A 39 -12.03 -15.06 12.79
N SER A 40 -12.07 -14.27 13.87
CA SER A 40 -12.53 -12.87 13.83
C SER A 40 -11.62 -11.99 12.98
N TYR A 41 -10.30 -12.12 13.10
CA TYR A 41 -9.33 -11.33 12.36
C TYR A 41 -9.36 -11.60 10.86
N LYS A 42 -9.64 -12.83 10.45
CA LYS A 42 -9.82 -13.17 9.03
C LYS A 42 -10.99 -12.41 8.41
N GLN A 43 -12.13 -12.39 9.11
CA GLN A 43 -13.32 -11.68 8.67
C GLN A 43 -13.09 -10.15 8.62
N GLU A 44 -12.35 -9.61 9.59
CA GLU A 44 -11.98 -8.19 9.61
C GLU A 44 -11.04 -7.83 8.45
N ILE A 45 -10.00 -8.64 8.19
CA ILE A 45 -9.09 -8.45 7.05
C ILE A 45 -9.84 -8.51 5.72
N ASP A 46 -10.77 -9.45 5.56
CA ASP A 46 -11.62 -9.56 4.37
C ASP A 46 -12.48 -8.30 4.21
N GLN A 47 -13.02 -7.76 5.30
CA GLN A 47 -13.81 -6.54 5.29
C GLN A 47 -12.98 -5.30 4.93
N TYR A 48 -11.75 -5.18 5.43
CA TYR A 48 -10.84 -4.10 5.04
C TYR A 48 -10.43 -4.21 3.57
N THR A 49 -10.13 -5.42 3.11
CA THR A 49 -9.81 -5.70 1.71
C THR A 49 -10.97 -5.31 0.80
N LYS A 50 -12.20 -5.65 1.17
CA LYS A 50 -13.42 -5.26 0.44
C LYS A 50 -13.62 -3.74 0.42
N THR A 51 -13.38 -3.07 1.55
CA THR A 51 -13.50 -1.61 1.65
C THR A 51 -12.51 -0.92 0.72
N LEU A 52 -11.24 -1.37 0.73
CA LEU A 52 -10.20 -0.85 -0.15
C LEU A 52 -10.54 -1.07 -1.63
N LYS A 53 -10.96 -2.29 -1.98
CA LYS A 53 -11.37 -2.62 -3.34
C LYS A 53 -12.48 -1.69 -3.84
N ASN A 54 -13.51 -1.46 -3.02
CA ASN A 54 -14.61 -0.57 -3.37
C ASN A 54 -14.13 0.88 -3.59
N LEU A 55 -13.22 1.39 -2.74
CA LEU A 55 -12.66 2.74 -2.90
C LEU A 55 -11.88 2.87 -4.21
N VAL A 56 -11.05 1.88 -4.55
CA VAL A 56 -10.28 1.85 -5.80
C VAL A 56 -11.22 1.78 -7.01
N GLU A 57 -12.22 0.90 -6.99
CA GLU A 57 -13.20 0.78 -8.08
C GLU A 57 -14.00 2.08 -8.29
N GLN A 58 -14.39 2.75 -7.20
CA GLN A 58 -15.05 4.05 -7.26
C GLN A 58 -14.13 5.11 -7.86
N ALA A 59 -12.88 5.20 -7.41
CA ALA A 59 -11.89 6.13 -7.96
C ALA A 59 -11.74 5.92 -9.48
N ILE A 60 -11.54 4.67 -9.91
CA ILE A 60 -11.40 4.31 -11.32
C ILE A 60 -12.67 4.67 -12.12
N SER A 61 -13.86 4.43 -11.56
CA SER A 61 -15.13 4.79 -12.20
C SER A 61 -15.24 6.30 -12.42
N GLU A 62 -14.92 7.11 -11.42
CA GLU A 62 -14.93 8.57 -11.52
C GLU A 62 -13.86 9.08 -12.51
N PHE A 63 -12.67 8.48 -12.52
CA PHE A 63 -11.65 8.77 -13.52
C PHE A 63 -12.14 8.50 -14.95
N ASN A 64 -12.83 7.39 -15.18
CA ASN A 64 -13.41 7.09 -16.49
C ASN A 64 -14.51 8.08 -16.90
N LYS A 65 -15.27 8.64 -15.94
CA LYS A 65 -16.23 9.72 -16.22
C LYS A 65 -15.51 10.99 -16.67
N ILE A 66 -14.39 11.33 -16.05
CA ILE A 66 -13.56 12.48 -16.42
C ILE A 66 -13.02 12.33 -17.85
N ILE A 67 -12.63 11.11 -18.28
CA ILE A 67 -12.25 10.85 -19.69
C ILE A 67 -13.41 11.17 -20.63
N LYS A 68 -14.61 10.66 -20.33
CA LYS A 68 -15.78 10.83 -21.20
C LYS A 68 -16.17 12.30 -21.35
N SER A 69 -16.07 13.10 -20.29
CA SER A 69 -16.37 14.54 -20.35
C SER A 69 -15.28 15.35 -21.05
N ALA A 70 -14.03 14.92 -20.99
CA ALA A 70 -12.92 15.54 -21.72
C ALA A 70 -13.08 15.43 -23.23
N GLY A 71 -13.64 14.32 -23.72
CA GLY A 71 -13.98 14.16 -25.14
C GLY A 71 -15.07 15.12 -25.64
N GLN A 72 -15.76 15.83 -24.74
CA GLN A 72 -16.90 16.71 -25.06
C GLN A 72 -16.62 18.21 -24.81
N THR A 73 -15.51 18.58 -24.14
CA THR A 73 -15.25 19.99 -23.78
C THR A 73 -13.76 20.34 -23.81
N ILE A 74 -13.43 21.42 -24.51
CA ILE A 74 -12.10 21.85 -24.91
C ILE A 74 -11.32 22.44 -23.73
N GLY A 75 -10.17 21.84 -23.38
CA GLY A 75 -9.15 22.44 -22.50
C GLY A 75 -8.39 21.41 -21.65
N SER A 76 -7.16 21.09 -22.06
CA SER A 76 -6.28 20.12 -21.36
C SER A 76 -6.06 20.44 -19.87
N ASN A 77 -6.05 21.72 -19.50
CA ASN A 77 -5.86 22.14 -18.10
C ASN A 77 -7.05 21.84 -17.18
N SER A 78 -8.30 21.98 -17.67
CA SER A 78 -9.50 21.68 -16.87
C SER A 78 -9.60 20.18 -16.56
N PHE A 79 -9.26 19.36 -17.57
CA PHE A 79 -9.17 17.92 -17.45
C PHE A 79 -8.10 17.48 -16.44
N LYS A 80 -6.86 17.98 -16.58
CA LYS A 80 -5.75 17.66 -15.66
C LYS A 80 -6.06 18.07 -14.21
N ASN A 81 -6.70 19.23 -14.01
CA ASN A 81 -7.13 19.66 -12.69
C ASN A 81 -8.21 18.75 -12.09
N SER A 82 -9.18 18.30 -12.90
CA SER A 82 -10.23 17.38 -12.44
C SER A 82 -9.66 16.02 -12.06
N ALA A 83 -8.75 15.47 -12.87
CA ALA A 83 -8.04 14.22 -12.56
C ALA A 83 -7.22 14.34 -11.27
N ASN A 84 -6.46 15.43 -11.08
CA ASN A 84 -5.70 15.65 -9.86
C ASN A 84 -6.58 15.83 -8.62
N LYS A 85 -7.68 16.57 -8.72
CA LYS A 85 -8.63 16.74 -7.61
C LYS A 85 -9.21 15.39 -7.18
N ASN A 86 -9.62 14.57 -8.16
CA ASN A 86 -10.16 13.24 -7.92
C ASN A 86 -9.10 12.32 -7.28
N TYR A 87 -7.88 12.34 -7.80
CA TYR A 87 -6.73 11.64 -7.21
C TYR A 87 -6.54 11.99 -5.74
N TYR A 88 -6.40 13.27 -5.40
CA TYR A 88 -6.17 13.68 -4.01
C TYR A 88 -7.33 13.29 -3.09
N HIS A 89 -8.57 13.36 -3.57
CA HIS A 89 -9.74 12.93 -2.81
C HIS A 89 -9.67 11.45 -2.41
N TYR A 90 -9.43 10.54 -3.36
CA TYR A 90 -9.40 9.11 -3.04
C TYR A 90 -8.13 8.69 -2.29
N ILE A 91 -6.98 9.32 -2.53
CA ILE A 91 -5.78 9.09 -1.72
C ILE A 91 -6.04 9.47 -0.25
N GLN A 92 -6.73 10.58 0.00
CA GLN A 92 -7.12 10.98 1.35
C GLN A 92 -8.00 9.92 2.01
N LEU A 93 -9.03 9.42 1.32
CA LEU A 93 -9.93 8.38 1.84
C LEU A 93 -9.19 7.06 2.12
N ILE A 94 -8.26 6.66 1.26
CA ILE A 94 -7.42 5.46 1.48
C ILE A 94 -6.54 5.65 2.73
N LYS A 95 -5.93 6.82 2.92
CA LYS A 95 -5.12 7.13 4.10
C LYS A 95 -5.95 7.13 5.38
N GLU A 96 -7.15 7.69 5.35
CA GLU A 96 -8.08 7.67 6.51
C GLU A 96 -8.52 6.24 6.85
N ALA A 97 -8.82 5.42 5.83
CA ALA A 97 -9.12 4.01 6.03
C ALA A 97 -7.91 3.25 6.61
N LYS A 98 -6.68 3.56 6.17
CA LYS A 98 -5.43 2.98 6.71
C LYS A 98 -5.29 3.29 8.20
N ALA A 99 -5.46 4.56 8.58
CA ALA A 99 -5.35 4.99 9.98
C ALA A 99 -6.38 4.27 10.87
N LYS A 100 -7.65 4.21 10.46
CA LYS A 100 -8.72 3.53 11.21
C LYS A 100 -8.44 2.03 11.39
N THR A 101 -7.91 1.38 10.36
CA THR A 101 -7.57 -0.04 10.43
C THR A 101 -6.40 -0.30 11.37
N ILE A 102 -5.33 0.50 11.29
CA ILE A 102 -4.19 0.37 12.22
C ILE A 102 -4.65 0.59 13.67
N GLU A 103 -5.46 1.63 13.91
CA GLU A 103 -6.04 1.91 15.22
C GLU A 103 -6.90 0.75 15.73
N HIS A 104 -7.78 0.21 14.89
CA HIS A 104 -8.65 -0.90 15.26
C HIS A 104 -7.86 -2.17 15.62
N ILE A 105 -6.86 -2.52 14.82
CA ILE A 105 -6.02 -3.71 15.08
C ILE A 105 -5.21 -3.50 16.36
N SER A 106 -4.64 -2.30 16.56
CA SER A 106 -3.91 -1.96 17.79
C SER A 106 -4.78 -2.06 19.05
N ASN A 107 -6.05 -1.69 18.96
CA ASN A 107 -6.96 -1.66 20.11
C ASN A 107 -7.61 -3.02 20.42
N ASN A 108 -7.74 -3.90 19.44
CA ASN A 108 -8.42 -5.19 19.61
C ASN A 108 -7.47 -6.40 19.66
N MET A 109 -6.16 -6.17 19.57
CA MET A 109 -5.14 -7.22 19.61
C MET A 109 -5.27 -8.06 20.89
N PRO A 110 -5.47 -9.39 20.78
CA PRO A 110 -5.50 -10.23 21.96
C PRO A 110 -4.13 -10.21 22.63
N ALA A 111 -4.10 -10.09 23.96
CA ALA A 111 -2.87 -10.03 24.75
C ALA A 111 -1.93 -11.23 24.54
N ASN A 112 -2.47 -12.37 24.10
CA ASN A 112 -1.72 -13.60 23.85
C ASN A 112 -1.37 -13.81 22.36
N TYR A 113 -1.60 -12.82 21.50
CA TYR A 113 -1.25 -12.93 20.09
C TYR A 113 0.27 -12.70 19.90
N PRO A 114 0.99 -13.61 19.24
CA PRO A 114 2.43 -13.45 19.05
C PRO A 114 2.76 -12.15 18.30
N GLU A 115 3.74 -11.40 18.79
CA GLU A 115 4.15 -10.11 18.22
C GLU A 115 4.59 -10.25 16.74
N ASP A 116 5.34 -11.30 16.41
CA ASP A 116 5.76 -11.58 15.03
C ASP A 116 4.57 -11.81 14.10
N CYS A 117 3.52 -12.45 14.60
CA CYS A 117 2.28 -12.67 13.86
C CYS A 117 1.48 -11.40 13.65
N TYR A 118 1.46 -10.53 14.67
CA TYR A 118 0.87 -9.20 14.56
C TYR A 118 1.58 -8.36 13.50
N GLN A 119 2.90 -8.28 13.56
CA GLN A 119 3.70 -7.52 12.60
C GLN A 119 3.53 -8.07 11.18
N PHE A 120 3.52 -9.39 11.02
CA PHE A 120 3.26 -10.02 9.73
C PHE A 120 1.89 -9.63 9.15
N LYS A 121 0.81 -9.77 9.94
CA LYS A 121 -0.55 -9.43 9.51
C LYS A 121 -0.72 -7.94 9.25
N LEU A 122 -0.11 -7.09 10.07
CA LEU A 122 -0.09 -5.66 9.86
C LEU A 122 0.59 -5.32 8.53
N ASN A 123 1.73 -5.92 8.22
CA ASN A 123 2.44 -5.70 6.96
C ASN A 123 1.64 -6.16 5.73
N GLU A 124 0.94 -7.30 5.81
CA GLU A 124 0.02 -7.73 4.74
C GLU A 124 -1.05 -6.67 4.48
N ILE A 125 -1.65 -6.13 5.53
CA ILE A 125 -2.68 -5.09 5.43
C ILE A 125 -2.09 -3.79 4.88
N LEU A 126 -0.93 -3.35 5.37
CA LEU A 126 -0.24 -2.16 4.87
C LEU A 126 0.07 -2.27 3.37
N ALA A 127 0.50 -3.45 2.91
CA ALA A 127 0.74 -3.72 1.49
C ALA A 127 -0.53 -3.57 0.63
N LEU A 128 -1.72 -3.94 1.15
CA LEU A 128 -2.99 -3.71 0.45
C LEU A 128 -3.29 -2.22 0.27
N TYR A 129 -3.00 -1.39 1.28
CA TYR A 129 -3.16 0.06 1.17
C TYR A 129 -2.19 0.67 0.16
N ASP A 130 -0.92 0.23 0.19
CA ASP A 130 0.10 0.74 -0.72
C ASP A 130 -0.24 0.35 -2.17
N LYS A 131 -0.76 -0.86 -2.39
CA LYS A 131 -1.32 -1.27 -3.68
C LYS A 131 -2.50 -0.39 -4.10
N ALA A 132 -3.46 -0.12 -3.23
CA ALA A 132 -4.62 0.72 -3.54
C ALA A 132 -4.21 2.14 -3.95
N VAL A 133 -3.23 2.74 -3.25
CA VAL A 133 -2.63 4.03 -3.61
C VAL A 133 -1.98 3.96 -5.00
N ASN A 134 -1.23 2.90 -5.26
CA ASN A 134 -0.57 2.71 -6.55
C ASN A 134 -1.59 2.58 -7.70
N ASP A 135 -2.64 1.79 -7.53
CA ASP A 135 -3.66 1.58 -8.57
C ASP A 135 -4.36 2.91 -8.95
N VAL A 136 -4.70 3.73 -7.95
CA VAL A 136 -5.25 5.08 -8.14
C VAL A 136 -4.24 6.02 -8.82
N THR A 137 -2.96 5.92 -8.45
CA THR A 137 -1.87 6.73 -9.03
C THR A 137 -1.63 6.39 -10.49
N VAL A 138 -1.48 5.10 -10.82
CA VAL A 138 -1.30 4.62 -12.19
C VAL A 138 -2.46 5.06 -13.07
N LYS A 139 -3.71 4.99 -12.57
CA LYS A 139 -4.87 5.44 -13.35
C LYS A 139 -4.83 6.95 -13.63
N ARG A 140 -4.43 7.77 -12.65
CA ARG A 140 -4.20 9.21 -12.86
C ARG A 140 -3.13 9.44 -13.93
N ASP A 141 -1.99 8.76 -13.83
CA ASP A 141 -0.86 8.98 -14.75
C ASP A 141 -1.20 8.56 -16.18
N GLN A 142 -1.99 7.50 -16.35
CA GLN A 142 -2.55 7.15 -17.65
C GLN A 142 -3.39 8.29 -18.23
N LEU A 143 -4.24 8.94 -17.42
CA LEU A 143 -5.06 10.07 -17.88
C LEU A 143 -4.21 11.28 -18.27
N LEU A 144 -3.21 11.62 -17.46
CA LEU A 144 -2.43 12.85 -17.64
C LEU A 144 -1.48 12.79 -18.85
N ASN A 145 -1.16 11.58 -19.32
CA ASN A 145 -0.29 11.31 -20.47
C ASN A 145 -1.07 10.96 -21.76
N MET A 146 -2.41 11.04 -21.74
CA MET A 146 -3.26 11.05 -22.94
C MET A 146 -3.31 12.45 -23.57
#